data_AF-A0A368Z3X3-F1
#
_entry.id   AF-A0A368Z3X3-F1
#
_cell.length_a   1.000
_cell.length_b   1.000
_cell.length_c   1.000
_cell.angle_alpha   90.00
_cell.angle_beta   90.00
_cell.angle_gamma   90.00
#
_symmetry.space_group_name_H-M   'P 1'
#
loop_
_entity.id
_entity.type
_entity.pdbx_description
1 polymer ?
#
loop_
_entity_poly.entity_id
_entity_poly.type
_entity_poly.pdbx_seq_one_letter_code
_entity_poly.pdbx_strand_id
1 'polypeptide(L)'
;MFIRIVVWLFLSVALSACASVDYSKLPTGSFAGSLFVMWVGEGGSSGDGRFLFVPDPGDPLIFRRSDPQRPGSVIRPGLMYTDGGSIPKIAQVFNGLSPWGYAPAYMIHDWIFTARHCIVDGEDNARFDQVRGVTFRDSAEILGEAIHALIAEKRVQSNDLAAGAVTTAVDSFVAKRLWDETGACKDLIVKPEDVAAAEAAIPGSSRLTRRSFRLPQETAPVATRQRAMIISQIRF
;
A
#
# COMPACT_ATOMS: atom_id res chain seq x y z
N MET A 1 3.61 53.48 14.08
CA MET A 1 2.65 52.97 13.07
C MET A 1 3.13 51.69 12.36
N PHE A 2 4.44 51.44 12.23
CA PHE A 2 4.98 50.23 11.59
C PHE A 2 4.86 48.93 12.42
N ILE A 3 4.91 49.01 13.75
CA ILE A 3 4.89 47.82 14.63
C ILE A 3 3.53 47.11 14.66
N ARG A 4 2.43 47.84 14.43
CA ARG A 4 1.07 47.26 14.39
C ARG A 4 0.79 46.47 13.11
N ILE A 5 1.47 46.76 12.01
CA ILE A 5 1.27 46.08 10.72
C ILE A 5 1.99 44.72 10.70
N VAL A 6 3.16 44.62 11.36
CA VAL A 6 3.92 43.36 11.44
C VAL A 6 3.19 42.30 12.28
N VAL A 7 2.46 42.70 13.33
CA VAL A 7 1.70 41.78 14.18
C VAL A 7 0.48 41.20 13.46
N TRP A 8 -0.13 41.93 12.53
CA TRP A 8 -1.26 41.42 11.74
C TRP A 8 -0.82 40.52 10.56
N LEU A 9 0.40 40.70 10.04
CA LEU A 9 0.92 39.81 8.98
C LEU A 9 1.34 38.43 9.51
N PHE A 10 1.75 38.32 10.77
CA PHE A 10 2.13 37.04 11.38
C PHE A 10 0.94 36.15 11.77
N LEU A 11 -0.25 36.72 11.97
CA LEU A 11 -1.44 35.95 12.35
C LEU A 11 -2.14 35.26 11.16
N SER A 12 -1.89 35.73 9.93
CA SER A 12 -2.50 35.16 8.70
C SER A 12 -1.73 33.94 8.15
N VAL A 13 -0.47 33.76 8.53
CA VAL A 13 0.38 32.64 8.05
C VAL A 13 0.18 31.37 8.89
N ALA A 14 -0.42 31.47 10.08
CA ALA A 14 -0.63 30.33 10.97
C ALA A 14 -1.88 29.48 10.65
N LEU A 15 -2.72 29.88 9.69
CA LEU A 15 -3.99 29.20 9.38
C LEU A 15 -3.96 28.35 8.10
N SER A 16 -2.82 28.24 7.41
CA SER A 16 -2.76 27.59 6.09
C SER A 16 -2.38 26.10 6.10
N ALA A 17 -2.15 25.46 7.25
CA ALA A 17 -1.39 24.19 7.29
C ALA A 17 -2.16 22.92 7.72
N CYS A 18 -3.48 22.95 7.86
CA CYS A 18 -4.29 21.73 8.10
C CYS A 18 -5.39 21.58 7.05
N ALA A 19 -5.03 21.60 5.76
CA ALA A 19 -5.96 21.20 4.72
C ALA A 19 -6.01 19.67 4.69
N SER A 20 -6.90 19.09 5.51
CA SER A 20 -7.21 17.66 5.50
C SER A 20 -7.71 17.22 4.12
N VAL A 21 -7.37 16.00 3.70
CA VAL A 21 -7.89 15.42 2.45
C VAL A 21 -9.42 15.34 2.52
N ASP A 22 -10.11 16.01 1.58
CA ASP A 22 -11.58 15.93 1.45
C ASP A 22 -11.95 14.70 0.62
N TYR A 23 -12.09 13.56 1.31
CA TYR A 23 -12.43 12.26 0.71
C TYR A 23 -13.62 12.33 -0.25
N SER A 24 -14.65 13.11 0.09
CA SER A 24 -15.90 13.19 -0.68
C SER A 24 -15.73 13.80 -2.07
N LYS A 25 -14.66 14.58 -2.28
CA LYS A 25 -14.36 15.25 -3.55
C LYS A 25 -13.27 14.55 -4.36
N LEU A 26 -12.69 13.47 -3.83
CA LEU A 26 -11.68 12.71 -4.55
C LEU A 26 -12.32 12.05 -5.76
N PRO A 27 -11.66 12.08 -6.93
CA PRO A 27 -12.16 11.40 -8.10
C PRO A 27 -12.05 9.88 -7.93
N THR A 28 -12.82 9.13 -8.69
CA THR A 28 -12.75 7.67 -8.70
C THR A 28 -11.57 7.20 -9.53
N GLY A 29 -10.68 6.38 -8.94
CA GLY A 29 -9.63 5.67 -9.69
C GLY A 29 -10.16 4.44 -10.42
N SER A 30 -9.28 3.58 -10.90
CA SER A 30 -9.67 2.27 -11.44
C SER A 30 -8.66 1.19 -11.15
N PHE A 31 -9.15 -0.03 -10.94
CA PHE A 31 -8.35 -1.23 -10.85
C PHE A 31 -8.41 -2.03 -12.16
N ALA A 32 -7.34 -2.79 -12.41
CA ALA A 32 -7.29 -3.80 -13.45
C ALA A 32 -6.34 -4.92 -13.00
N GLY A 33 -6.52 -6.11 -13.57
CA GLY A 33 -5.65 -7.24 -13.33
C GLY A 33 -5.93 -7.92 -12.00
N SER A 34 -4.91 -8.52 -11.41
CA SER A 34 -5.09 -9.38 -10.24
C SER A 34 -3.88 -9.49 -9.32
N LEU A 35 -4.16 -9.95 -8.10
CA LEU A 35 -3.16 -10.23 -7.09
C LEU A 35 -3.54 -11.48 -6.31
N PHE A 36 -2.55 -12.10 -5.70
CA PHE A 36 -2.73 -13.16 -4.73
C PHE A 36 -2.31 -12.67 -3.34
N VAL A 37 -3.02 -13.16 -2.33
CA VAL A 37 -2.61 -13.05 -0.93
C VAL A 37 -2.14 -14.43 -0.48
N MET A 38 -0.92 -14.49 0.05
CA MET A 38 -0.30 -15.74 0.48
C MET A 38 0.07 -15.64 1.96
N TRP A 39 -0.35 -16.60 2.77
CA TRP A 39 0.13 -16.75 4.13
C TRP A 39 1.51 -17.40 4.13
N VAL A 40 2.46 -16.84 4.89
CA VAL A 40 3.87 -17.28 4.93
C VAL A 40 4.37 -17.65 6.33
N GLY A 41 3.50 -17.60 7.34
CA GLY A 41 3.85 -18.00 8.70
C GLY A 41 3.00 -17.30 9.74
N GLU A 42 3.22 -17.64 11.00
CA GLU A 42 2.55 -16.98 12.13
C GLU A 42 2.99 -15.50 12.27
N GLY A 43 2.05 -14.66 12.71
CA GLY A 43 2.32 -13.27 13.06
C GLY A 43 3.04 -13.17 14.41
N GLY A 44 3.66 -12.01 14.68
CA GLY A 44 4.20 -11.68 16.00
C GLY A 44 3.09 -11.30 16.98
N SER A 45 3.36 -10.37 17.90
CA SER A 45 2.37 -9.86 18.87
C SER A 45 1.16 -9.10 18.29
N SER A 46 1.05 -9.00 16.95
CA SER A 46 0.07 -8.19 16.22
C SER A 46 -1.03 -8.97 15.48
N GLY A 47 -0.96 -10.31 15.30
CA GLY A 47 -2.04 -11.06 14.62
C GLY A 47 -1.77 -12.54 14.29
N ASP A 48 -2.74 -13.18 13.64
CA ASP A 48 -2.83 -14.64 13.35
C ASP A 48 -1.98 -15.12 12.15
N GLY A 49 -1.11 -14.27 11.60
CA GLY A 49 -0.31 -14.61 10.43
C GLY A 49 0.56 -13.47 9.88
N ARG A 50 1.56 -13.82 9.08
CA ARG A 50 2.35 -12.96 8.20
C ARG A 50 1.95 -13.28 6.76
N PHE A 51 1.67 -12.25 5.97
CA PHE A 51 1.17 -12.43 4.61
C PHE A 51 2.08 -11.76 3.57
N LEU A 52 1.97 -12.23 2.35
CA LEU A 52 2.56 -11.64 1.15
C LEU A 52 1.46 -11.24 0.18
N PHE A 53 1.56 -10.01 -0.33
CA PHE A 53 0.92 -9.65 -1.58
C PHE A 53 1.81 -10.11 -2.73
N VAL A 54 1.29 -10.97 -3.59
CA VAL A 54 2.00 -11.56 -4.72
C VAL A 54 1.35 -11.08 -6.02
N PRO A 55 2.07 -10.34 -6.89
CA PRO A 55 1.54 -9.93 -8.18
C PRO A 55 1.25 -11.15 -9.06
N ASP A 56 0.14 -11.13 -9.80
CA ASP A 56 -0.10 -12.13 -10.85
C ASP A 56 0.90 -11.88 -12.01
N PRO A 57 1.68 -12.90 -12.41
CA PRO A 57 2.70 -12.74 -13.44
C PRO A 57 2.13 -12.56 -14.86
N GLY A 58 0.91 -13.00 -15.11
CA GLY A 58 0.21 -12.86 -16.40
C GLY A 58 -0.62 -11.59 -16.48
N ASP A 59 -1.17 -11.14 -15.35
CA ASP A 59 -2.07 -9.99 -15.29
C ASP A 59 -1.98 -9.26 -13.93
N PRO A 60 -0.86 -8.55 -13.65
CA PRO A 60 -0.60 -7.98 -12.35
C PRO A 60 -1.58 -6.85 -12.03
N LEU A 61 -1.92 -6.69 -10.75
CA LEU A 61 -2.75 -5.58 -10.28
C LEU A 61 -2.17 -4.23 -10.72
N ILE A 62 -3.04 -3.41 -11.30
CA ILE A 62 -2.75 -2.03 -11.67
C ILE A 62 -3.82 -1.14 -11.04
N PHE A 63 -3.39 -0.12 -10.31
CA PHE A 63 -4.24 1.01 -9.96
C PHE A 63 -3.93 2.20 -10.87
N ARG A 64 -4.98 2.89 -11.33
CA ARG A 64 -4.86 4.13 -12.10
C ARG A 64 -5.64 5.23 -11.41
N ARG A 65 -4.98 6.37 -11.22
CA ARG A 65 -5.64 7.61 -10.84
C ARG A 65 -6.44 8.13 -12.04
N SER A 66 -7.49 8.89 -11.76
CA SER A 66 -8.30 9.54 -12.80
C SER A 66 -7.52 10.62 -13.56
N ASP A 67 -6.64 11.34 -12.87
CA ASP A 67 -5.76 12.36 -13.46
C ASP A 67 -4.37 11.76 -13.78
N PRO A 68 -4.04 11.57 -15.08
CA PRO A 68 -2.78 10.96 -15.48
C PRO A 68 -1.55 11.85 -15.22
N GLN A 69 -1.74 13.15 -14.96
CA GLN A 69 -0.64 14.09 -14.74
C GLN A 69 -0.16 14.14 -13.28
N ARG A 70 -0.91 13.53 -12.35
CA ARG A 70 -0.55 13.54 -10.93
C ARG A 70 0.50 12.48 -10.58
N PRO A 71 1.33 12.70 -9.54
CA PRO A 71 2.24 11.67 -9.04
C PRO A 71 1.50 10.37 -8.70
N GLY A 72 2.11 9.23 -9.01
CA GLY A 72 1.48 7.94 -8.79
C GLY A 72 0.25 7.69 -9.67
N SER A 73 0.17 8.30 -10.87
CA SER A 73 -0.98 8.13 -11.76
C SER A 73 -1.22 6.69 -12.22
N VAL A 74 -0.17 5.86 -12.24
CA VAL A 74 -0.25 4.42 -12.47
C VAL A 74 0.63 3.70 -11.47
N ILE A 75 0.05 2.79 -10.69
CA ILE A 75 0.77 2.03 -9.66
C ILE A 75 0.60 0.54 -9.91
N ARG A 76 1.73 -0.16 -10.03
CA ARG A 76 1.83 -1.61 -10.14
C ARG A 76 2.64 -2.14 -8.97
N PRO A 77 2.00 -2.51 -7.85
CA PRO A 77 2.73 -2.99 -6.70
C PRO A 77 3.55 -4.24 -7.04
N GLY A 78 4.74 -4.34 -6.45
CA GLY A 78 5.54 -5.55 -6.48
C GLY A 78 5.21 -6.49 -5.32
N LEU A 79 6.00 -7.56 -5.22
CA LEU A 79 5.98 -8.47 -4.07
C LEU A 79 6.35 -7.69 -2.80
N MET A 80 5.50 -7.77 -1.76
CA MET A 80 5.75 -7.16 -0.47
C MET A 80 5.07 -7.91 0.67
N TYR A 81 5.62 -7.77 1.88
CA TYR A 81 4.92 -8.17 3.08
C TYR A 81 3.71 -7.30 3.32
N THR A 82 2.68 -7.91 3.90
CA THR A 82 1.58 -7.21 4.54
C THR A 82 1.29 -7.90 5.86
N ASP A 83 1.00 -7.11 6.87
CA ASP A 83 0.53 -7.58 8.17
C ASP A 83 -0.98 -7.85 8.17
N GLY A 84 -1.67 -7.58 7.05
CA GLY A 84 -3.13 -7.49 7.01
C GLY A 84 -3.68 -6.44 7.99
N GLY A 85 -2.83 -5.53 8.48
CA GLY A 85 -2.97 -4.69 9.67
C GLY A 85 -3.01 -3.17 9.39
N SER A 86 -2.89 -2.75 8.13
CA SER A 86 -3.52 -1.53 7.61
C SER A 86 -5.06 -1.67 7.49
N ILE A 87 -5.59 -2.88 7.72
CA ILE A 87 -7.01 -3.17 7.95
C ILE A 87 -7.28 -3.09 9.46
N PRO A 88 -8.11 -2.15 9.96
CA PRO A 88 -8.48 -2.10 11.37
C PRO A 88 -9.06 -3.45 11.83
N LYS A 89 -8.67 -3.95 13.01
CA LYS A 89 -9.23 -5.21 13.58
C LYS A 89 -10.76 -5.26 13.57
N ILE A 90 -11.42 -4.10 13.61
CA ILE A 90 -12.88 -3.95 13.47
C ILE A 90 -13.42 -4.45 12.13
N ALA A 91 -12.66 -4.35 11.04
CA ALA A 91 -13.07 -4.83 9.72
C ALA A 91 -12.97 -6.37 9.57
N GLN A 92 -12.27 -7.06 10.48
CA GLN A 92 -12.24 -8.53 10.54
C GLN A 92 -13.56 -9.12 11.09
N VAL A 93 -14.46 -8.29 11.64
CA VAL A 93 -15.71 -8.70 12.30
C VAL A 93 -16.92 -8.74 11.33
N PHE A 94 -16.79 -8.27 10.09
CA PHE A 94 -17.91 -8.27 9.13
C PHE A 94 -18.08 -9.63 8.44
N ASN A 95 -18.73 -10.55 9.13
CA ASN A 95 -19.30 -11.75 8.52
C ASN A 95 -20.46 -11.35 7.59
N GLY A 96 -20.21 -11.35 6.27
CA GLY A 96 -21.26 -11.17 5.25
C GLY A 96 -20.78 -10.68 3.88
N LEU A 97 -19.57 -10.12 3.78
CA LEU A 97 -18.88 -9.73 2.55
C LEU A 97 -17.39 -10.04 2.75
N SER A 98 -16.67 -10.49 1.71
CA SER A 98 -15.29 -10.98 1.84
C SER A 98 -14.41 -10.01 2.66
N PRO A 99 -13.72 -10.46 3.74
CA PRO A 99 -12.83 -9.64 4.58
C PRO A 99 -11.76 -8.85 3.80
N TRP A 100 -11.59 -9.18 2.52
CA TRP A 100 -10.60 -8.66 1.59
C TRP A 100 -11.14 -7.55 0.68
N GLY A 101 -12.37 -7.07 0.88
CA GLY A 101 -13.01 -6.07 0.00
C GLY A 101 -12.15 -4.81 -0.20
N TYR A 102 -11.46 -4.36 0.86
CA TYR A 102 -10.54 -3.21 0.82
C TYR A 102 -9.07 -3.55 0.54
N ALA A 103 -8.70 -4.84 0.57
CA ALA A 103 -7.31 -5.27 0.46
C ALA A 103 -6.55 -4.68 -0.76
N PRO A 104 -7.18 -4.51 -1.94
CA PRO A 104 -6.51 -3.87 -3.08
C PRO A 104 -6.14 -2.41 -2.81
N ALA A 105 -6.99 -1.62 -2.15
CA ALA A 105 -6.68 -0.24 -1.80
C ALA A 105 -5.55 -0.15 -0.76
N TYR A 106 -5.56 -1.05 0.24
CA TYR A 106 -4.48 -1.14 1.22
C TYR A 106 -3.16 -1.61 0.60
N MET A 107 -3.20 -2.53 -0.37
CA MET A 107 -2.01 -2.94 -1.12
C MET A 107 -1.39 -1.76 -1.89
N ILE A 108 -2.19 -0.86 -2.47
CA ILE A 108 -1.66 0.36 -3.10
C ILE A 108 -0.99 1.26 -2.05
N HIS A 109 -1.67 1.50 -0.93
CA HIS A 109 -1.17 2.32 0.17
C HIS A 109 0.15 1.79 0.75
N ASP A 110 0.18 0.51 1.13
CA ASP A 110 1.34 -0.11 1.78
C ASP A 110 2.53 -0.20 0.82
N TRP A 111 2.27 -0.35 -0.50
CA TRP A 111 3.32 -0.29 -1.51
C TRP A 111 3.96 1.09 -1.60
N ILE A 112 3.14 2.15 -1.53
CA ILE A 112 3.62 3.54 -1.53
C ILE A 112 4.51 3.80 -0.29
N PHE A 113 4.11 3.32 0.89
CA PHE A 113 4.93 3.42 2.11
C PHE A 113 6.22 2.60 2.01
N THR A 114 6.13 1.36 1.52
CA THR A 114 7.30 0.51 1.30
C THR A 114 8.32 1.18 0.39
N ALA A 115 7.83 1.75 -0.73
CA ALA A 115 8.68 2.49 -1.65
C ALA A 115 9.30 3.72 -1.00
N ARG A 116 8.50 4.49 -0.24
CA ARG A 116 8.97 5.68 0.47
C ARG A 116 10.12 5.35 1.42
N HIS A 117 9.94 4.34 2.28
CA HIS A 117 10.96 3.90 3.23
C HIS A 117 12.23 3.44 2.52
N CYS A 118 12.10 2.64 1.45
CA CYS A 118 13.25 2.18 0.69
C CYS A 118 13.99 3.28 -0.06
N ILE A 119 13.28 4.22 -0.69
CA ILE A 119 13.90 5.36 -1.39
C ILE A 119 14.67 6.25 -0.39
N VAL A 120 14.07 6.53 0.78
CA VAL A 120 14.72 7.35 1.81
C VAL A 120 15.95 6.64 2.39
N ASP A 121 15.93 5.32 2.45
CA ASP A 121 17.06 4.48 2.89
C ASP A 121 18.12 4.25 1.79
N GLY A 122 17.95 4.85 0.61
CA GLY A 122 18.95 4.87 -0.46
C GLY A 122 18.76 3.82 -1.55
N GLU A 123 17.65 3.07 -1.57
CA GLU A 123 17.32 2.19 -2.69
C GLU A 123 16.93 3.01 -3.93
N ASP A 124 17.64 2.77 -5.05
CA ASP A 124 17.38 3.44 -6.33
C ASP A 124 16.78 2.51 -7.39
N ASN A 125 15.99 1.55 -6.94
CA ASN A 125 15.41 0.55 -7.82
C ASN A 125 14.29 1.11 -8.68
N ALA A 126 14.32 0.84 -9.99
CA ALA A 126 13.31 1.29 -10.96
C ALA A 126 11.88 0.84 -10.61
N ARG A 127 11.70 -0.21 -9.79
CA ARG A 127 10.38 -0.64 -9.30
C ARG A 127 9.63 0.46 -8.54
N PHE A 128 10.35 1.42 -7.96
CA PHE A 128 9.78 2.50 -7.17
C PHE A 128 9.56 3.79 -7.97
N ASP A 129 9.99 3.86 -9.24
CA ASP A 129 9.89 5.08 -10.05
C ASP A 129 8.46 5.60 -10.17
N GLN A 130 7.50 4.68 -10.27
CA GLN A 130 6.07 5.01 -10.37
C GLN A 130 5.50 5.76 -9.15
N VAL A 131 6.18 5.67 -7.98
CA VAL A 131 5.75 6.34 -6.73
C VAL A 131 6.82 7.26 -6.15
N ARG A 132 7.96 7.44 -6.82
CA ARG A 132 9.10 8.21 -6.28
C ARG A 132 8.76 9.68 -6.02
N GLY A 133 7.88 10.26 -6.84
CA GLY A 133 7.37 11.62 -6.68
C GLY A 133 6.11 11.76 -5.82
N VAL A 134 5.61 10.67 -5.24
CA VAL A 134 4.39 10.68 -4.42
C VAL A 134 4.69 11.33 -3.08
N THR A 135 3.92 12.36 -2.72
CA THR A 135 3.98 12.99 -1.41
C THR A 135 3.13 12.24 -0.39
N PHE A 136 3.29 12.54 0.91
CA PHE A 136 2.40 12.01 1.94
C PHE A 136 0.93 12.32 1.65
N ARG A 137 0.64 13.55 1.22
CA ARG A 137 -0.72 13.95 0.83
C ARG A 137 -1.22 13.15 -0.37
N ASP A 138 -0.38 12.97 -1.39
CA ASP A 138 -0.76 12.12 -2.53
C ASP A 138 -1.06 10.68 -2.10
N SER A 139 -0.35 10.12 -1.12
CA SER A 139 -0.64 8.76 -0.61
C SER A 139 -2.03 8.64 0.01
N ALA A 140 -2.46 9.65 0.77
CA ALA A 140 -3.80 9.69 1.36
C ALA A 140 -4.89 9.88 0.30
N GLU A 141 -4.65 10.76 -0.68
CA GLU A 141 -5.57 10.96 -1.81
C GLU A 141 -5.67 9.70 -2.68
N ILE A 142 -4.55 9.04 -2.99
CA ILE A 142 -4.53 7.78 -3.75
C ILE A 142 -5.31 6.68 -3.04
N LEU A 143 -5.18 6.55 -1.71
CA LEU A 143 -5.98 5.60 -0.95
C LEU A 143 -7.47 5.91 -1.08
N GLY A 144 -7.86 7.19 -0.98
CA GLY A 144 -9.26 7.58 -1.16
C GLY A 144 -9.80 7.32 -2.57
N GLU A 145 -9.03 7.64 -3.61
CA GLU A 145 -9.36 7.34 -5.01
C GLU A 145 -9.52 5.83 -5.26
N ALA A 146 -8.67 5.01 -4.62
CA ALA A 146 -8.72 3.56 -4.67
C ALA A 146 -9.97 3.00 -3.95
N ILE A 147 -10.35 3.55 -2.80
CA ILE A 147 -11.58 3.15 -2.11
C ILE A 147 -12.81 3.51 -2.96
N HIS A 148 -12.84 4.69 -3.58
CA HIS A 148 -13.91 5.06 -4.52
C HIS A 148 -14.01 4.06 -5.68
N ALA A 149 -12.89 3.57 -6.21
CA ALA A 149 -12.88 2.55 -7.26
C ALA A 149 -13.55 1.25 -6.77
N LEU A 150 -13.20 0.79 -5.57
CA LEU A 150 -13.80 -0.41 -4.97
C LEU A 150 -15.31 -0.27 -4.74
N ILE A 151 -15.77 0.93 -4.34
CA ILE A 151 -17.20 1.24 -4.20
C ILE A 151 -17.89 1.22 -5.57
N ALA A 152 -17.29 1.86 -6.59
CA ALA A 152 -17.85 1.91 -7.95
C ALA A 152 -18.01 0.51 -8.57
N GLU A 153 -17.08 -0.39 -8.26
CA GLU A 153 -17.11 -1.80 -8.68
C GLU A 153 -17.96 -2.70 -7.77
N LYS A 154 -18.62 -2.13 -6.75
CA LYS A 154 -19.46 -2.84 -5.77
C LYS A 154 -18.70 -3.92 -4.98
N ARG A 155 -17.39 -3.76 -4.81
CA ARG A 155 -16.55 -4.60 -3.94
C ARG A 155 -16.72 -4.23 -2.46
N VAL A 156 -17.14 -3.00 -2.20
CA VAL A 156 -17.40 -2.44 -0.87
C VAL A 156 -18.70 -1.63 -0.89
N GLN A 157 -19.40 -1.53 0.25
CA GLN A 157 -20.62 -0.72 0.37
C GLN A 157 -20.33 0.78 0.33
N SER A 158 -21.20 1.55 -0.34
CA SER A 158 -21.03 3.00 -0.53
C SER A 158 -21.25 3.85 0.73
N ASN A 159 -22.00 3.33 1.70
CA ASN A 159 -22.29 3.96 2.99
C ASN A 159 -21.35 3.50 4.11
N ASP A 160 -20.24 2.85 3.76
CA ASP A 160 -19.28 2.39 4.74
C ASP A 160 -18.52 3.58 5.34
N LEU A 161 -18.83 3.88 6.61
CA LEU A 161 -18.17 4.91 7.41
C LEU A 161 -16.65 4.69 7.51
N ALA A 162 -16.17 3.47 7.23
CA ALA A 162 -14.74 3.16 7.21
C ALA A 162 -13.98 4.02 6.20
N ALA A 163 -14.56 4.36 5.04
CA ALA A 163 -13.83 5.06 3.99
C ALA A 163 -13.31 6.44 4.43
N GLY A 164 -14.19 7.30 4.96
CA GLY A 164 -13.79 8.63 5.45
C GLY A 164 -12.91 8.57 6.70
N ALA A 165 -13.16 7.60 7.59
CA ALA A 165 -12.34 7.40 8.79
C ALA A 165 -10.92 6.93 8.45
N VAL A 166 -10.78 6.02 7.49
CA VAL A 166 -9.50 5.51 6.98
C VAL A 166 -8.70 6.64 6.32
N THR A 167 -9.31 7.42 5.43
CA THR A 167 -8.62 8.55 4.78
C THR A 167 -8.16 9.60 5.81
N THR A 168 -8.96 9.86 6.84
CA THR A 168 -8.59 10.78 7.93
C THR A 168 -7.44 10.23 8.77
N ALA A 169 -7.45 8.92 9.07
CA ALA A 169 -6.40 8.28 9.86
C ALA A 169 -5.04 8.30 9.13
N VAL A 170 -5.04 8.04 7.81
CA VAL A 170 -3.81 8.03 7.02
C VAL A 170 -3.26 9.42 6.70
N ASP A 171 -4.07 10.48 6.84
CA ASP A 171 -3.63 11.90 6.74
C ASP A 171 -3.18 12.48 8.10
N SER A 172 -3.11 11.64 9.14
CA SER A 172 -2.77 12.09 10.50
C SER A 172 -1.28 12.35 10.71
N PHE A 173 -0.94 13.11 11.76
CA PHE A 173 0.45 13.31 12.19
C PHE A 173 1.17 12.00 12.55
N VAL A 174 0.45 10.99 13.06
CA VAL A 174 1.04 9.67 13.36
C VAL A 174 1.44 8.98 12.07
N ALA A 175 0.56 8.98 11.06
CA ALA A 175 0.86 8.44 9.73
C ALA A 175 1.99 9.23 9.05
N LYS A 176 2.04 10.56 9.20
CA LYS A 176 3.15 11.38 8.69
C LYS A 176 4.48 11.00 9.32
N ARG A 177 4.49 10.71 10.61
CA ARG A 177 5.69 10.27 11.32
C ARG A 177 6.18 8.91 10.81
N LEU A 178 5.26 7.97 10.55
CA LEU A 178 5.59 6.69 9.92
C LEU A 178 6.11 6.91 8.49
N TRP A 179 5.50 7.82 7.72
CA TRP A 179 5.94 8.19 6.37
C TRP A 179 7.37 8.73 6.30
N ASP A 180 7.81 9.44 7.35
CA ASP A 180 9.16 10.01 7.46
C ASP A 180 10.16 9.07 8.14
N GLU A 181 9.77 7.85 8.49
CA GLU A 181 10.67 6.88 9.13
C GLU A 181 11.85 6.52 8.22
N THR A 182 13.04 6.49 8.81
CA THR A 182 14.29 6.10 8.16
C THR A 182 14.80 4.80 8.78
N GLY A 183 15.39 3.92 7.98
CA GLY A 183 15.94 2.63 8.39
C GLY A 183 14.93 1.49 8.42
N ALA A 184 13.69 1.74 7.97
CA ALA A 184 12.60 0.77 7.93
C ALA A 184 12.71 -0.21 6.75
N CYS A 185 13.39 0.16 5.64
CA CYS A 185 13.39 -0.64 4.42
C CYS A 185 13.90 -2.07 4.63
N LYS A 186 14.94 -2.25 5.47
CA LYS A 186 15.54 -3.56 5.77
C LYS A 186 14.52 -4.60 6.25
N ASP A 187 13.51 -4.16 7.00
CA ASP A 187 12.49 -5.01 7.60
C ASP A 187 11.32 -5.27 6.62
N LEU A 188 11.25 -4.50 5.53
CA LEU A 188 10.26 -4.62 4.44
C LEU A 188 10.73 -5.50 3.27
N ILE A 189 12.02 -5.80 3.22
CA ILE A 189 12.58 -6.70 2.19
C ILE A 189 12.00 -8.10 2.39
N VAL A 190 11.32 -8.60 1.35
CA VAL A 190 10.77 -9.96 1.35
C VAL A 190 11.90 -10.97 1.41
N LYS A 191 11.85 -11.85 2.42
CA LYS A 191 12.89 -12.84 2.66
C LYS A 191 13.02 -13.82 1.49
N PRO A 192 14.24 -14.28 1.15
CA PRO A 192 14.45 -15.21 0.04
C PRO A 192 13.59 -16.49 0.13
N GLU A 193 13.37 -17.03 1.32
CA GLU A 193 12.49 -18.19 1.52
C GLU A 193 11.04 -17.92 1.09
N ASP A 194 10.53 -16.72 1.37
CA ASP A 194 9.15 -16.35 1.05
C ASP A 194 9.00 -15.96 -0.42
N VAL A 195 10.05 -15.40 -1.04
CA VAL A 195 10.14 -15.23 -2.51
C VAL A 195 10.11 -16.59 -3.21
N ALA A 196 10.88 -17.56 -2.70
CA ALA A 196 10.91 -18.91 -3.27
C ALA A 196 9.56 -19.62 -3.10
N ALA A 197 8.90 -19.44 -1.94
CA ALA A 197 7.57 -19.96 -1.71
C ALA A 197 6.53 -19.35 -2.66
N ALA A 198 6.61 -18.03 -2.92
CA ALA A 198 5.74 -17.35 -3.88
C ALA A 198 5.97 -17.87 -5.31
N GLU A 199 7.22 -18.04 -5.73
CA GLU A 199 7.54 -18.60 -7.06
C GLU A 199 7.08 -20.06 -7.19
N ALA A 200 7.19 -20.86 -6.13
CA ALA A 200 6.73 -22.25 -6.13
C ALA A 200 5.20 -22.37 -6.22
N ALA A 201 4.47 -21.48 -5.54
CA ALA A 201 3.01 -21.45 -5.57
C ALA A 201 2.46 -20.79 -6.85
N ILE A 202 3.12 -19.73 -7.34
CA ILE A 202 2.71 -18.90 -8.46
C ILE A 202 3.94 -18.69 -9.37
N PRO A 203 4.21 -19.61 -10.32
CA PRO A 203 5.38 -19.52 -11.19
C PRO A 203 5.42 -18.22 -11.99
N GLY A 204 6.57 -17.53 -11.97
CA GLY A 204 6.76 -16.23 -12.60
C GLY A 204 6.53 -15.03 -11.67
N SER A 205 5.93 -15.21 -10.49
CA SER A 205 5.68 -14.13 -9.53
C SER A 205 6.97 -13.46 -9.04
N SER A 206 8.08 -14.21 -8.97
CA SER A 206 9.40 -13.67 -8.63
C SER A 206 10.13 -13.05 -9.83
N ARG A 207 9.69 -13.25 -11.08
CA ARG A 207 10.34 -12.64 -12.27
C ARG A 207 10.12 -11.13 -12.33
N LEU A 208 8.94 -10.68 -11.90
CA LEU A 208 8.65 -9.26 -11.66
C LEU A 208 9.51 -8.71 -10.51
N THR A 209 9.92 -9.58 -9.56
CA THR A 209 10.85 -9.25 -8.48
C THR A 209 12.32 -9.34 -8.90
N ARG A 210 12.73 -10.19 -9.86
CA ARG A 210 14.13 -10.39 -10.33
C ARG A 210 14.64 -9.29 -11.25
N ARG A 211 13.76 -8.59 -11.97
CA ARG A 211 14.11 -7.28 -12.56
C ARG A 211 14.28 -6.18 -11.51
N SER A 212 13.94 -6.50 -10.25
CA SER A 212 13.71 -5.56 -9.16
C SER A 212 14.51 -5.92 -7.88
N PHE A 213 15.40 -6.92 -7.93
CA PHE A 213 16.35 -7.29 -6.88
C PHE A 213 17.49 -8.08 -7.52
N ARG A 214 18.74 -7.80 -7.13
CA ARG A 214 19.84 -8.77 -7.29
C ARG A 214 19.56 -9.89 -6.29
N LEU A 215 18.84 -10.93 -6.71
CA LEU A 215 18.76 -12.15 -5.92
C LEU A 215 20.18 -12.73 -5.84
N PRO A 216 20.65 -13.16 -4.65
CA PRO A 216 21.83 -14.02 -4.56
C PRO A 216 21.64 -15.25 -5.47
N GLN A 217 22.74 -15.75 -6.03
CA GLN A 217 22.72 -16.95 -6.86
C GLN A 217 21.95 -18.08 -6.16
N GLU A 218 21.08 -18.72 -6.94
CA GLU A 218 20.25 -19.89 -6.65
C GLU A 218 20.78 -20.74 -5.49
N THR A 219 20.31 -20.45 -4.28
CA THR A 219 20.51 -21.33 -3.14
C THR A 219 19.62 -22.55 -3.29
N ALA A 220 20.21 -23.72 -3.04
CA ALA A 220 19.57 -25.03 -3.09
C ALA A 220 18.20 -25.04 -2.41
N PRO A 221 17.24 -25.86 -2.88
CA PRO A 221 15.89 -25.92 -2.32
C PRO A 221 15.95 -26.23 -0.83
N VAL A 222 15.61 -25.24 -0.01
CA VAL A 222 15.43 -25.42 1.43
C VAL A 222 14.10 -26.14 1.64
N ALA A 223 14.13 -27.26 2.35
CA ALA A 223 12.93 -27.98 2.74
C ALA A 223 12.08 -27.10 3.68
N THR A 224 11.04 -26.47 3.14
CA THR A 224 10.09 -25.65 3.89
C THR A 224 9.26 -26.53 4.84
N ARG A 225 9.51 -26.39 6.15
CA ARG A 225 8.79 -27.10 7.21
C ARG A 225 7.37 -26.55 7.48
N GLN A 226 7.04 -25.38 6.92
CA GLN A 226 5.68 -24.81 6.88
C GLN A 226 5.34 -24.47 5.43
N ARG A 227 4.18 -24.92 4.94
CA ARG A 227 3.75 -24.67 3.56
C ARG A 227 3.10 -23.29 3.51
N ALA A 228 3.74 -22.34 2.81
CA ALA A 228 3.04 -21.13 2.41
C ALA A 228 1.78 -21.50 1.61
N MET A 229 0.70 -20.75 1.80
CA MET A 229 -0.61 -21.09 1.24
C MET A 229 -1.24 -19.86 0.61
N ILE A 230 -1.73 -20.00 -0.62
CA ILE A 230 -2.58 -18.98 -1.25
C ILE A 230 -3.91 -18.99 -0.51
N ILE A 231 -4.27 -17.86 0.10
CA ILE A 231 -5.52 -17.71 0.86
C ILE A 231 -6.59 -16.94 0.07
N SER A 232 -6.19 -16.17 -0.93
CA SER A 232 -7.10 -15.39 -1.77
C SER A 232 -6.47 -15.01 -3.11
N GLN A 233 -7.31 -14.92 -4.15
CA GLN A 233 -7.00 -14.24 -5.40
C GLN A 233 -8.07 -13.19 -5.66
N ILE A 234 -7.65 -11.96 -5.95
CA ILE A 234 -8.54 -10.83 -6.24
C ILE A 234 -8.34 -10.44 -7.70
N ARG A 235 -9.44 -10.29 -8.44
CA ARG A 235 -9.44 -9.99 -9.89
C ARG A 235 -10.39 -8.84 -10.22
N PHE A 236 -10.00 -8.03 -11.20
CA PHE A 236 -10.69 -6.84 -11.68
C PHE A 236 -10.95 -6.93 -13.18
#